data_AF-A0A2G2IMP1-F1
#
_entry.id   AF-A0A2G2IMP1-F1
#
_cell.length_a   1.000
_cell.length_b   1.000
_cell.length_c   1.000
_cell.angle_alpha   90.00
_cell.angle_beta   90.00
_cell.angle_gamma   90.00
#
_symmetry.space_group_name_H-M   'P 1'
#
loop_
_entity.id
_entity.type
_entity.pdbx_description
1 polymer ?
#
loop_
_entity_poly.entity_id
_entity_poly.type
_entity_poly.pdbx_seq_one_letter_code
_entity_poly.pdbx_strand_id
1 'polypeptide(L)'
;MNSLIETAVIEIKQLADVEPQQASKKFELMASTMTDEVLIEVIEQMDIVTLTQINSHHDISCPSIMSELMTPEQIRDIVCQQPLYWEEKVKNNVDELIQHTFEFLTYLIRIQDSEAKQAAILECIAEDQAGLFYLSIPFIEYLLAPAVEADHHSHITDNYDDEDDGETVGFTDRSAEEEAHSLSLDDPRSLLALIRELAPDVEKSIKNLLRSENSSWVAIIDSFVNELVLQAKEKNEVNDEYAEVDDMFSFLD
;
A
#
# COMPACT_ATOMS: atom_id res chain seq x y z
N MET A 1 3.86 4.44 -33.85
CA MET A 1 3.47 4.60 -32.44
C MET A 1 4.31 3.71 -31.55
N ASN A 2 4.38 2.39 -31.77
CA ASN A 2 5.24 1.48 -30.98
C ASN A 2 6.69 1.96 -30.79
N SER A 3 7.36 2.43 -31.84
CA SER A 3 8.74 2.95 -31.71
C SER A 3 8.87 4.19 -30.81
N LEU A 4 7.82 5.00 -30.65
CA LEU A 4 7.83 6.16 -29.74
C LEU A 4 7.58 5.72 -28.30
N ILE A 5 6.72 4.72 -28.09
CA ILE A 5 6.41 4.14 -26.78
C ILE A 5 7.64 3.41 -26.24
N GLU A 6 8.26 2.55 -27.04
CA GLU A 6 9.51 1.86 -26.68
C GLU A 6 10.63 2.85 -26.32
N THR A 7 10.77 3.93 -27.10
CA THR A 7 11.77 4.98 -26.80
C THR A 7 11.47 5.67 -25.47
N ALA A 8 10.19 5.98 -25.21
CA ALA A 8 9.77 6.62 -23.96
C ALA A 8 10.00 5.71 -22.74
N VAL A 9 9.65 4.41 -22.85
CA VAL A 9 9.89 3.42 -21.79
C VAL A 9 11.37 3.31 -21.46
N ILE A 10 12.23 3.19 -22.49
CA ILE A 10 13.69 3.14 -22.31
C ILE A 10 14.22 4.41 -21.64
N GLU A 11 13.75 5.58 -22.08
CA GLU A 11 14.17 6.87 -21.51
C GLU A 11 13.73 7.00 -20.04
N ILE A 12 12.48 6.65 -19.72
CA ILE A 12 11.96 6.68 -18.34
C ILE A 12 12.75 5.73 -17.45
N LYS A 13 13.04 4.51 -17.91
CA LYS A 13 13.84 3.53 -17.17
C LYS A 13 15.24 4.05 -16.87
N GLN A 14 15.94 4.56 -17.88
CA GLN A 14 17.28 5.14 -17.70
C GLN A 14 17.28 6.31 -16.71
N LEU A 15 16.23 7.13 -16.73
CA LEU A 15 16.07 8.21 -15.75
C LEU A 15 15.79 7.68 -14.35
N ALA A 16 15.00 6.61 -14.22
CA ALA A 16 14.65 6.02 -12.93
C ALA A 16 15.86 5.37 -12.24
N ASP A 17 16.74 4.75 -13.03
CA ASP A 17 18.00 4.16 -12.54
C ASP A 17 18.98 5.21 -11.98
N VAL A 18 18.92 6.46 -12.47
CA VAL A 18 19.82 7.55 -12.06
C VAL A 18 19.19 8.44 -11.00
N GLU A 19 18.00 8.98 -11.28
CA GLU A 19 17.26 9.88 -10.41
C GLU A 19 15.74 9.74 -10.68
N PRO A 20 15.01 8.96 -9.86
CA PRO A 20 13.58 8.69 -10.06
C PRO A 20 12.70 9.93 -10.20
N GLN A 21 13.10 11.06 -9.61
CA GLN A 21 12.42 12.35 -9.74
C GLN A 21 12.44 12.88 -11.19
N GLN A 22 13.49 12.58 -11.96
CA GLN A 22 13.55 12.92 -13.38
C GLN A 22 12.63 12.04 -14.21
N ALA A 23 12.54 10.75 -13.88
CA ALA A 23 11.59 9.82 -14.52
C ALA A 23 10.14 10.25 -14.27
N SER A 24 9.83 10.64 -13.02
CA SER A 24 8.53 11.21 -12.62
C SER A 24 8.18 12.46 -13.44
N LYS A 25 9.08 13.46 -13.49
CA LYS A 25 8.87 14.68 -14.31
C LYS A 25 8.69 14.39 -15.80
N LYS A 26 9.42 13.39 -16.32
CA LYS A 26 9.31 12.98 -17.72
C LYS A 26 7.92 12.39 -18.00
N PHE A 27 7.43 11.52 -17.12
CA PHE A 27 6.10 10.94 -17.24
C PHE A 27 5.01 12.00 -17.11
N GLU A 28 5.13 12.94 -16.16
CA GLU A 28 4.19 14.07 -16.03
C GLU A 28 4.14 14.92 -17.31
N LEU A 29 5.28 15.21 -17.94
CA LEU A 29 5.33 15.91 -19.22
C LEU A 29 4.61 15.12 -20.32
N MET A 30 4.77 13.80 -20.36
CA MET A 30 4.04 12.94 -21.28
C MET A 30 2.54 13.00 -21.01
N ALA A 31 2.12 12.94 -19.75
CA ALA A 31 0.71 13.05 -19.37
C ALA A 31 0.08 14.38 -19.80
N SER A 32 0.86 15.47 -19.79
CA SER A 32 0.39 16.78 -20.26
C SER A 32 0.25 16.91 -21.79
N THR A 33 0.81 15.96 -22.56
CA THR A 33 0.92 16.07 -24.03
C THR A 33 0.35 14.88 -24.80
N MET A 34 0.18 13.74 -24.15
CA MET A 34 -0.30 12.49 -24.74
C MET A 34 -1.71 12.16 -24.21
N THR A 35 -2.37 11.20 -24.85
CA THR A 35 -3.67 10.66 -24.44
C THR A 35 -3.51 9.51 -23.46
N ASP A 36 -4.50 9.27 -22.60
CA ASP A 36 -4.50 8.18 -21.61
C ASP A 36 -4.23 6.81 -22.23
N GLU A 37 -4.77 6.52 -23.43
CA GLU A 37 -4.50 5.27 -24.16
C GLU A 37 -3.00 5.03 -24.39
N VAL A 38 -2.25 6.08 -24.74
CA VAL A 38 -0.79 5.99 -24.96
C VAL A 38 -0.05 5.87 -23.63
N LEU A 39 -0.53 6.53 -22.57
CA LEU A 39 0.07 6.44 -21.24
C LEU A 39 -0.11 5.06 -20.63
N ILE A 40 -1.27 4.43 -20.83
CA ILE A 40 -1.54 3.04 -20.44
C ILE A 40 -0.56 2.10 -21.15
N GLU A 41 -0.41 2.22 -22.48
CA GLU A 41 0.56 1.39 -23.22
C GLU A 41 2.01 1.58 -22.75
N VAL A 42 2.38 2.79 -22.30
CA VAL A 42 3.69 3.07 -21.70
C VAL A 42 3.81 2.37 -20.34
N ILE A 43 2.82 2.51 -19.46
CA ILE A 43 2.80 1.89 -18.13
C ILE A 43 2.87 0.36 -18.25
N GLU A 44 2.11 -0.24 -19.16
CA GLU A 44 2.09 -1.69 -19.40
C GLU A 44 3.45 -2.25 -19.87
N GLN A 45 4.28 -1.44 -20.53
CA GLN A 45 5.60 -1.84 -21.02
C GLN A 45 6.73 -1.56 -20.03
N MET A 46 6.46 -0.82 -18.95
CA MET A 46 7.44 -0.55 -17.91
C MET A 46 7.53 -1.73 -16.94
N ASP A 47 8.74 -2.05 -16.51
CA ASP A 47 8.93 -3.04 -15.45
C ASP A 47 8.46 -2.52 -14.09
N ILE A 48 8.06 -3.45 -13.23
CA ILE A 48 7.49 -3.14 -11.92
C ILE A 48 8.46 -2.36 -11.02
N VAL A 49 9.76 -2.62 -11.16
CA VAL A 49 10.82 -1.95 -10.38
C VAL A 49 10.82 -0.46 -10.72
N THR A 50 10.78 -0.12 -12.02
CA THR A 50 10.70 1.26 -12.50
C THR A 50 9.41 1.94 -12.04
N LEU A 51 8.27 1.25 -12.15
CA LEU A 51 6.98 1.78 -11.66
C LEU A 51 7.01 2.04 -10.16
N THR A 52 7.61 1.14 -9.38
CA THR A 52 7.74 1.27 -7.92
C THR A 52 8.63 2.44 -7.56
N GLN A 53 9.81 2.57 -8.20
CA GLN A 53 10.72 3.69 -8.00
C GLN A 53 10.05 5.04 -8.21
N ILE A 54 9.25 5.18 -9.27
CA ILE A 54 8.54 6.45 -9.56
C ILE A 54 7.47 6.72 -8.51
N ASN A 55 6.68 5.71 -8.14
CA ASN A 55 5.59 5.85 -7.16
C ASN A 55 6.08 6.07 -5.71
N SER A 56 7.29 5.63 -5.37
CA SER A 56 7.90 5.88 -4.05
C SER A 56 8.37 7.33 -3.86
N HIS A 57 8.29 8.20 -4.87
CA HIS A 57 8.67 9.61 -4.76
C HIS A 57 7.44 10.50 -4.66
N HIS A 58 7.23 11.07 -3.46
CA HIS A 58 6.03 11.80 -3.04
C HIS A 58 5.79 13.19 -3.69
N ASP A 59 6.34 13.49 -4.88
CA ASP A 59 5.92 14.68 -5.63
C ASP A 59 4.55 14.39 -6.27
N ILE A 60 3.50 14.89 -5.61
CA ILE A 60 2.08 14.47 -5.63
C ILE A 60 1.44 14.28 -7.03
N SER A 61 1.90 14.96 -8.09
CA SER A 61 1.18 14.98 -9.38
C SER A 61 1.40 13.73 -10.23
N CYS A 62 2.65 13.31 -10.46
CA CYS A 62 2.95 12.20 -11.37
C CYS A 62 2.49 10.83 -10.84
N PRO A 63 2.74 10.47 -9.56
CA PRO A 63 2.21 9.24 -9.02
C PRO A 63 0.69 9.18 -9.19
N SER A 64 -0.08 10.24 -8.85
CA SER A 64 -1.56 10.23 -8.98
C SER A 64 -2.02 9.83 -10.37
N ILE A 65 -1.41 10.42 -11.41
CA ILE A 65 -1.74 10.12 -12.80
C ILE A 65 -1.42 8.65 -13.11
N MET A 66 -0.27 8.15 -12.65
CA MET A 66 0.12 6.76 -12.90
C MET A 66 -0.81 5.76 -12.21
N SER A 67 -1.12 5.96 -10.93
CA SER A 67 -1.97 5.03 -10.17
C SER A 67 -3.41 4.99 -10.69
N GLU A 68 -3.93 6.09 -11.23
CA GLU A 68 -5.23 6.12 -11.91
C GLU A 68 -5.25 5.30 -13.20
N LEU A 69 -4.13 5.21 -13.92
CA LEU A 69 -4.02 4.49 -15.20
C LEU A 69 -3.57 3.03 -15.06
N MET A 70 -3.01 2.65 -13.90
CA MET A 70 -2.58 1.30 -13.61
C MET A 70 -3.74 0.34 -13.36
N THR A 71 -3.50 -0.95 -13.66
CA THR A 71 -4.40 -2.03 -13.26
C THR A 71 -4.26 -2.37 -11.77
N PRO A 72 -5.26 -3.00 -11.15
CA PRO A 72 -5.17 -3.48 -9.76
C PRO A 72 -3.96 -4.39 -9.50
N GLU A 73 -3.61 -5.25 -10.45
CA GLU A 73 -2.47 -6.16 -10.36
C GLU A 73 -1.13 -5.40 -10.36
N GLN A 74 -0.98 -4.37 -11.20
CA GLN A 74 0.20 -3.52 -11.19
C GLN A 74 0.35 -2.80 -9.84
N ILE A 75 -0.75 -2.30 -9.28
CA ILE A 75 -0.76 -1.65 -7.97
C ILE A 75 -0.37 -2.65 -6.86
N ARG A 76 -0.94 -3.86 -6.86
CA ARG A 76 -0.52 -4.94 -5.95
C ARG A 76 0.97 -5.21 -6.06
N ASP A 77 1.49 -5.33 -7.28
CA ASP A 77 2.88 -5.68 -7.49
C ASP A 77 3.81 -4.55 -7.02
N ILE A 78 3.42 -3.28 -7.18
CA ILE A 78 4.14 -2.13 -6.59
C ILE A 78 4.15 -2.23 -5.07
N VAL A 79 2.99 -2.48 -4.45
CA VAL A 79 2.85 -2.64 -3.00
C VAL A 79 3.77 -3.75 -2.48
N CYS A 80 3.87 -4.87 -3.19
CA CYS A 80 4.75 -5.98 -2.83
C CYS A 80 6.25 -5.64 -2.97
N GLN A 81 6.61 -4.68 -3.83
CA GLN A 81 8.00 -4.26 -4.07
C GLN A 81 8.46 -3.12 -3.15
N GLN A 82 7.53 -2.32 -2.60
CA GLN A 82 7.85 -1.22 -1.69
C GLN A 82 8.84 -1.55 -0.57
N PRO A 83 8.76 -2.72 0.10
CA PRO A 83 9.70 -3.10 1.16
C PRO A 83 11.19 -2.93 0.81
N LEU A 84 11.56 -3.10 -0.45
CA LEU A 84 12.95 -2.96 -0.90
C LEU A 84 13.48 -1.52 -0.85
N TYR A 85 12.60 -0.52 -0.89
CA TYR A 85 12.98 0.89 -1.02
C TYR A 85 13.04 1.65 0.31
N TRP A 86 12.42 1.11 1.36
CA TRP A 86 12.43 1.69 2.70
C TRP A 86 13.12 0.81 3.74
N GLU A 87 13.53 -0.43 3.43
CA GLU A 87 14.26 -1.31 4.37
C GLU A 87 15.41 -0.57 5.06
N GLU A 88 16.28 0.10 4.31
CA GLU A 88 17.45 0.77 4.90
C GLU A 88 17.10 2.03 5.73
N LYS A 89 15.97 2.67 5.42
CA LYS A 89 15.57 3.96 6.01
C LYS A 89 14.73 3.77 7.28
N VAL A 90 13.88 2.75 7.31
CA VAL A 90 12.76 2.67 8.26
C VAL A 90 12.80 1.42 9.15
N LYS A 91 13.71 0.46 8.88
CA LYS A 91 13.85 -0.78 9.66
C LYS A 91 14.07 -0.60 11.16
N ASN A 92 14.53 0.58 11.61
CA ASN A 92 14.78 0.85 13.02
C ASN A 92 13.73 1.79 13.66
N ASN A 93 12.71 2.22 12.92
CA ASN A 93 11.70 3.16 13.40
C ASN A 93 10.31 2.70 12.98
N VAL A 94 9.61 2.01 13.88
CA VAL A 94 8.34 1.40 13.53
C VAL A 94 7.21 2.41 13.37
N ASP A 95 7.22 3.50 14.13
CA ASP A 95 6.23 4.57 14.00
C ASP A 95 6.32 5.20 12.59
N GLU A 96 7.54 5.40 12.10
CA GLU A 96 7.80 5.89 10.74
C GLU A 96 7.41 4.85 9.68
N LEU A 97 7.54 3.54 9.95
CA LEU A 97 7.07 2.49 9.05
C LEU A 97 5.55 2.50 8.92
N ILE A 98 4.84 2.58 10.04
CA ILE A 98 3.38 2.64 10.10
C ILE A 98 2.89 3.86 9.33
N GLN A 99 3.45 5.04 9.62
CA GLN A 99 3.04 6.28 8.98
C GLN A 99 3.34 6.27 7.48
N HIS A 100 4.56 5.90 7.08
CA HIS A 100 4.94 5.84 5.66
C HIS A 100 4.06 4.86 4.88
N THR A 101 3.82 3.66 5.44
CA THR A 101 2.96 2.64 4.81
C THR A 101 1.53 3.13 4.69
N PHE A 102 1.00 3.79 5.73
CA PHE A 102 -0.33 4.38 5.71
C PHE A 102 -0.47 5.46 4.63
N GLU A 103 0.47 6.40 4.55
CA GLU A 103 0.46 7.47 3.56
C GLU A 103 0.50 6.91 2.14
N PHE A 104 1.38 5.92 1.90
CA PHE A 104 1.52 5.28 0.60
C PHE A 104 0.25 4.52 0.16
N LEU A 105 -0.31 3.70 1.05
CA LEU A 105 -1.56 2.96 0.77
C LEU A 105 -2.75 3.90 0.59
N THR A 106 -2.86 4.93 1.42
CA THR A 106 -3.90 5.95 1.30
C THR A 106 -3.84 6.63 -0.04
N TYR A 107 -2.64 7.01 -0.48
CA TYR A 107 -2.42 7.60 -1.79
C TYR A 107 -2.82 6.63 -2.93
N LEU A 108 -2.38 5.37 -2.91
CA LEU A 108 -2.70 4.41 -3.98
C LEU A 108 -4.18 4.04 -4.01
N ILE A 109 -4.85 3.93 -2.86
CA ILE A 109 -6.22 3.41 -2.78
C ILE A 109 -7.23 4.55 -2.90
N ARG A 110 -7.07 5.65 -2.15
CA ARG A 110 -8.13 6.68 -2.09
C ARG A 110 -8.24 7.56 -3.32
N ILE A 111 -7.14 7.74 -4.06
CA ILE A 111 -7.12 8.65 -5.21
C ILE A 111 -7.82 8.09 -6.45
N GLN A 112 -8.21 6.82 -6.40
CA GLN A 112 -8.80 6.13 -7.53
C GLN A 112 -10.17 6.71 -7.91
N ASP A 113 -10.45 6.66 -9.21
CA ASP A 113 -11.60 7.28 -9.87
C ASP A 113 -12.96 6.69 -9.46
N SER A 114 -12.98 5.47 -8.92
CA SER A 114 -14.20 4.76 -8.57
C SER A 114 -14.01 3.78 -7.40
N GLU A 115 -15.04 3.65 -6.57
CA GLU A 115 -15.11 2.65 -5.49
C GLU A 115 -14.94 1.21 -6.02
N ALA A 116 -15.39 0.94 -7.24
CA ALA A 116 -15.20 -0.37 -7.88
C ALA A 116 -13.71 -0.68 -8.12
N LYS A 117 -12.92 0.31 -8.57
CA LYS A 117 -11.47 0.16 -8.74
C LYS A 117 -10.77 0.05 -7.38
N GLN A 118 -11.20 0.84 -6.39
CA GLN A 118 -10.71 0.76 -5.02
C GLN A 118 -10.89 -0.64 -4.42
N ALA A 119 -12.08 -1.22 -4.54
CA ALA A 119 -12.37 -2.57 -4.09
C ALA A 119 -11.51 -3.62 -4.82
N ALA A 120 -11.40 -3.53 -6.14
CA ALA A 120 -10.58 -4.44 -6.93
C ALA A 120 -9.09 -4.38 -6.54
N ILE A 121 -8.55 -3.19 -6.27
CA ILE A 121 -7.17 -3.02 -5.76
C ILE A 121 -7.02 -3.69 -4.41
N LEU A 122 -7.95 -3.46 -3.47
CA LEU A 122 -7.90 -4.06 -2.13
C LEU A 122 -7.94 -5.60 -2.19
N GLU A 123 -8.81 -6.15 -3.03
CA GLU A 123 -8.92 -7.59 -3.26
C GLU A 123 -7.63 -8.16 -3.86
N CYS A 124 -7.11 -7.54 -4.93
CA CYS A 124 -5.85 -7.97 -5.55
C CYS A 124 -4.66 -7.90 -4.58
N ILE A 125 -4.56 -6.86 -3.75
CA ILE A 125 -3.51 -6.75 -2.72
C ILE A 125 -3.64 -7.90 -1.72
N ALA A 126 -4.86 -8.22 -1.28
CA ALA A 126 -5.12 -9.23 -0.26
C ALA A 126 -4.95 -10.68 -0.75
N GLU A 127 -5.02 -10.92 -2.06
CA GLU A 127 -4.75 -12.25 -2.67
C GLU A 127 -3.28 -12.67 -2.52
N ASP A 128 -2.36 -11.70 -2.48
CA ASP A 128 -0.94 -11.94 -2.25
C ASP A 128 -0.61 -11.83 -0.77
N GLN A 129 0.13 -12.81 -0.23
CA GLN A 129 0.45 -12.84 1.19
C GLN A 129 1.33 -11.66 1.61
N ALA A 130 2.34 -11.27 0.82
CA ALA A 130 3.13 -10.05 1.08
C ALA A 130 2.28 -8.79 0.97
N GLY A 131 1.39 -8.74 -0.04
CA GLY A 131 0.45 -7.64 -0.20
C GLY A 131 -0.45 -7.46 1.03
N LEU A 132 -1.06 -8.55 1.51
CA LEU A 132 -1.90 -8.57 2.70
C LEU A 132 -1.14 -8.15 3.96
N PHE A 133 0.11 -8.62 4.13
CA PHE A 133 0.95 -8.20 5.24
C PHE A 133 1.23 -6.70 5.19
N TYR A 134 1.67 -6.18 4.05
CA TYR A 134 1.94 -4.76 3.89
C TYR A 134 0.69 -3.90 4.15
N LEU A 135 -0.47 -4.34 3.63
CA LEU A 135 -1.77 -3.72 3.88
C LEU A 135 -2.16 -3.71 5.37
N SER A 136 -1.69 -4.68 6.15
CA SER A 136 -2.02 -4.79 7.58
C SER A 136 -1.19 -3.87 8.48
N ILE A 137 0.01 -3.44 8.04
CA ILE A 137 0.98 -2.66 8.85
C ILE A 137 0.34 -1.46 9.56
N PRO A 138 -0.44 -0.59 8.88
CA PRO A 138 -1.03 0.59 9.52
C PRO A 138 -1.99 0.29 10.67
N PHE A 139 -2.47 -0.95 10.76
CA PHE A 139 -3.56 -1.33 11.67
C PHE A 139 -3.08 -2.18 12.86
N ILE A 140 -1.80 -2.55 12.89
CA ILE A 140 -1.24 -3.50 13.86
C ILE A 140 -1.49 -3.02 15.29
N GLU A 141 -1.20 -1.75 15.59
CA GLU A 141 -1.41 -1.20 16.93
C GLU A 141 -2.89 -1.23 17.33
N TYR A 142 -3.78 -0.81 16.42
CA TYR A 142 -5.21 -0.71 16.72
C TYR A 142 -5.89 -2.08 16.89
N LEU A 143 -5.48 -3.08 16.12
CA LEU A 143 -6.11 -4.41 16.11
C LEU A 143 -5.53 -5.36 17.16
N LEU A 144 -4.31 -5.12 17.63
CA LEU A 144 -3.65 -5.92 18.67
C LEU A 144 -3.61 -5.25 20.05
N ALA A 145 -3.89 -3.94 20.14
CA ALA A 145 -4.01 -3.29 21.44
C ALA A 145 -5.03 -4.04 22.32
N PRO A 146 -4.67 -4.42 23.56
CA PRO A 146 -5.62 -5.03 24.46
C PRO A 146 -6.82 -4.08 24.63
N ALA A 147 -8.04 -4.63 24.58
CA ALA A 147 -9.32 -3.90 24.61
C ALA A 147 -9.55 -3.00 25.85
N VAL A 148 -8.54 -2.83 26.71
CA VAL A 148 -8.54 -2.00 27.91
C VAL A 148 -8.48 -0.51 27.59
N GLU A 149 -7.99 -0.11 26.41
CA GLU A 149 -7.99 1.31 25.99
C GLU A 149 -9.19 1.73 25.13
N ALA A 150 -9.98 0.76 24.62
CA ALA A 150 -11.24 1.06 23.93
C ALA A 150 -12.31 1.65 24.88
N ASP A 151 -12.18 1.39 26.18
CA ASP A 151 -13.08 1.92 27.22
C ASP A 151 -12.70 3.33 27.71
N HIS A 152 -11.56 3.89 27.29
CA HIS A 152 -11.08 5.18 27.81
C HIS A 152 -11.46 6.40 26.97
N HIS A 153 -12.06 6.22 25.79
CA HIS A 153 -12.59 7.32 24.98
C HIS A 153 -14.12 7.48 25.05
N SER A 154 -14.86 6.60 25.73
CA SER A 154 -16.31 6.71 25.95
C SER A 154 -16.70 7.45 27.24
N HIS A 155 -15.80 8.23 27.84
CA HIS A 155 -16.10 8.97 29.06
C HIS A 155 -16.89 10.26 28.81
N ILE A 156 -18.05 10.15 28.16
CA ILE A 156 -19.11 11.15 28.24
C ILE A 156 -20.16 10.59 29.21
N THR A 157 -19.92 10.82 30.49
CA THR A 157 -20.91 10.95 31.56
C THR A 157 -22.30 10.30 31.36
N ASP A 158 -22.42 9.00 31.56
CA ASP A 158 -23.71 8.35 31.87
C ASP A 158 -23.77 8.03 33.37
N ASN A 159 -23.96 9.08 34.16
CA ASN A 159 -24.70 8.96 35.41
C ASN A 159 -26.12 9.39 35.07
N TYR A 160 -27.07 8.47 34.85
CA TYR A 160 -28.44 8.53 35.37
C TYR A 160 -29.21 7.23 35.08
N ASP A 161 -29.50 6.54 36.19
CA ASP A 161 -30.69 5.76 36.54
C ASP A 161 -31.08 4.50 35.74
N ASP A 162 -31.00 3.37 36.45
CA ASP A 162 -31.52 2.06 36.09
C ASP A 162 -33.05 2.09 35.91
N GLU A 163 -33.54 2.11 34.67
CA GLU A 163 -34.83 1.48 34.36
C GLU A 163 -34.66 0.50 33.19
N ASP A 164 -34.75 -0.78 33.54
CA ASP A 164 -34.81 -1.99 32.72
C ASP A 164 -35.86 -1.88 31.60
N ASP A 165 -35.44 -1.51 30.39
CA ASP A 165 -36.22 -1.68 29.17
C ASP A 165 -35.61 -2.79 28.28
N GLY A 166 -36.11 -4.00 28.48
CA GLY A 166 -35.75 -5.18 27.70
C GLY A 166 -36.14 -5.07 26.21
N GLU A 167 -35.29 -4.44 25.41
CA GLU A 167 -34.99 -4.77 24.00
C GLU A 167 -33.82 -3.90 23.51
N THR A 168 -32.57 -4.33 23.74
CA THR A 168 -31.37 -3.66 23.19
C THR A 168 -31.26 -3.95 21.69
N VAL A 169 -31.98 -3.18 20.88
CA VAL A 169 -31.86 -3.18 19.43
C VAL A 169 -30.56 -2.45 19.05
N GLY A 170 -29.48 -3.22 18.81
CA GLY A 170 -28.28 -2.87 18.05
C GLY A 170 -27.80 -1.41 18.12
N PHE A 171 -27.24 -0.98 19.25
CA PHE A 171 -26.55 0.31 19.37
C PHE A 171 -25.13 0.31 18.76
N THR A 172 -24.56 -0.85 18.44
CA THR A 172 -23.15 -0.97 18.05
C THR A 172 -22.86 -0.57 16.60
N ASP A 173 -23.76 -0.86 15.65
CA ASP A 173 -23.51 -0.57 14.23
C ASP A 173 -23.65 0.92 13.91
N ARG A 174 -24.66 1.60 14.47
CA ARG A 174 -24.85 3.06 14.28
C ARG A 174 -23.68 3.86 14.82
N SER A 175 -23.16 3.51 16.00
CA SER A 175 -22.02 4.21 16.60
C SER A 175 -20.73 4.00 15.79
N ALA A 176 -20.51 2.81 15.23
CA ALA A 176 -19.32 2.55 14.41
C ALA A 176 -19.34 3.28 13.06
N GLU A 177 -20.51 3.40 12.44
CA GLU A 177 -20.71 4.18 11.20
C GLU A 177 -20.55 5.69 11.47
N GLU A 178 -21.13 6.21 12.56
CA GLU A 178 -20.99 7.62 12.95
C GLU A 178 -19.54 7.98 13.33
N GLU A 179 -18.84 7.09 14.04
CA GLU A 179 -17.41 7.25 14.33
C GLU A 179 -16.57 7.25 13.05
N ALA A 180 -16.83 6.35 12.10
CA ALA A 180 -16.11 6.28 10.84
C ALA A 180 -16.21 7.59 10.03
N HIS A 181 -17.38 8.22 10.02
CA HIS A 181 -17.59 9.52 9.34
C HIS A 181 -16.91 10.71 10.05
N SER A 182 -16.50 10.53 11.31
CA SER A 182 -15.81 11.56 12.10
C SER A 182 -14.28 11.46 12.05
N LEU A 183 -13.74 10.38 11.47
CA LEU A 183 -12.30 10.16 11.37
C LEU A 183 -11.67 11.09 10.34
N SER A 184 -10.52 11.64 10.69
CA SER A 184 -9.72 12.44 9.77
C SER A 184 -9.03 11.54 8.75
N LEU A 185 -8.78 12.07 7.54
CA LEU A 185 -8.15 11.31 6.44
C LEU A 185 -6.69 10.94 6.72
N ASP A 186 -6.05 11.58 7.69
CA ASP A 186 -4.70 11.27 8.19
C ASP A 186 -4.70 10.22 9.32
N ASP A 187 -5.86 9.68 9.70
CA ASP A 187 -5.99 8.61 10.68
C ASP A 187 -6.04 7.23 9.99
N PRO A 188 -5.16 6.26 10.34
CA PRO A 188 -5.20 4.90 9.81
C PRO A 188 -6.58 4.23 9.93
N ARG A 189 -7.33 4.52 10.99
CA ARG A 189 -8.68 3.97 11.18
C ARG A 189 -9.64 4.37 10.06
N SER A 190 -9.41 5.53 9.43
CA SER A 190 -10.20 5.97 8.28
C SER A 190 -10.02 5.04 7.09
N LEU A 191 -8.80 4.54 6.84
CA LEU A 191 -8.51 3.62 5.74
C LEU A 191 -9.08 2.23 6.06
N LEU A 192 -9.00 1.81 7.33
CA LEU A 192 -9.64 0.58 7.77
C LEU A 192 -11.17 0.61 7.60
N ALA A 193 -11.81 1.77 7.86
CA ALA A 193 -13.24 1.96 7.62
C ALA A 193 -13.59 1.86 6.13
N LEU A 194 -12.78 2.47 5.25
CA LEU A 194 -12.94 2.32 3.80
C LEU A 194 -12.82 0.85 3.37
N ILE A 195 -11.84 0.11 3.89
CA ILE A 195 -11.66 -1.31 3.59
C ILE A 195 -12.89 -2.11 4.05
N ARG A 196 -13.44 -1.83 5.23
CA ARG A 196 -14.65 -2.48 5.72
C ARG A 196 -15.85 -2.26 4.80
N GLU A 197 -16.03 -1.03 4.33
CA GLU A 197 -17.14 -0.63 3.47
C GLU A 197 -17.04 -1.28 2.09
N LEU A 198 -15.85 -1.21 1.46
CA LEU A 198 -15.66 -1.62 0.07
C LEU A 198 -15.28 -3.10 -0.09
N ALA A 199 -14.51 -3.66 0.85
CA ALA A 199 -13.94 -5.01 0.75
C ALA A 199 -13.94 -5.71 2.14
N PRO A 200 -15.12 -6.06 2.69
CA PRO A 200 -15.24 -6.58 4.04
C PRO A 200 -14.49 -7.91 4.27
N ASP A 201 -14.29 -8.71 3.22
CA ASP A 201 -13.51 -9.94 3.32
C ASP A 201 -12.01 -9.66 3.44
N VAL A 202 -11.52 -8.55 2.87
CA VAL A 202 -10.13 -8.08 3.09
C VAL A 202 -9.94 -7.66 4.54
N GLU A 203 -10.89 -6.93 5.14
CA GLU A 203 -10.84 -6.58 6.57
C GLU A 203 -10.76 -7.84 7.45
N LYS A 204 -11.55 -8.88 7.13
CA LYS A 204 -11.49 -10.17 7.85
C LYS A 204 -10.12 -10.82 7.69
N SER A 205 -9.54 -10.82 6.50
CA SER A 205 -8.21 -11.39 6.24
C SER A 205 -7.14 -10.67 7.06
N ILE A 206 -7.14 -9.33 7.09
CA ILE A 206 -6.24 -8.53 7.93
C ILE A 206 -6.39 -8.91 9.41
N LYS A 207 -7.62 -8.94 9.93
CA LYS A 207 -7.89 -9.30 11.33
C LYS A 207 -7.42 -10.71 11.66
N ASN A 208 -7.61 -11.67 10.77
CA ASN A 208 -7.19 -13.05 10.97
C ASN A 208 -5.67 -13.19 11.01
N LEU A 209 -4.98 -12.50 10.09
CA LEU A 209 -3.53 -12.46 9.99
C LEU A 209 -2.88 -11.99 11.29
N LEU A 210 -3.38 -10.88 11.84
CA LEU A 210 -2.83 -10.28 13.05
C LEU A 210 -3.17 -11.12 14.30
N ARG A 211 -4.36 -11.73 14.36
CA ARG A 211 -4.75 -12.57 15.51
C ARG A 211 -4.03 -13.92 15.59
N SER A 212 -3.55 -14.46 14.47
CA SER A 212 -2.75 -15.69 14.50
C SER A 212 -1.37 -15.49 15.14
N GLU A 213 -0.87 -14.27 15.17
CA GLU A 213 0.43 -13.90 15.72
C GLU A 213 0.32 -13.56 17.21
N ASN A 214 0.68 -14.49 18.10
CA ASN A 214 0.69 -14.29 19.56
C ASN A 214 1.90 -13.48 20.08
N SER A 215 2.58 -12.74 19.20
CA SER A 215 3.82 -12.03 19.48
C SER A 215 3.56 -10.55 19.82
N SER A 216 4.54 -9.85 20.42
CA SER A 216 4.45 -8.39 20.53
C SER A 216 4.45 -7.75 19.13
N TRP A 217 3.73 -6.66 18.94
CA TRP A 217 3.63 -6.00 17.62
C TRP A 217 4.99 -5.64 17.02
N VAL A 218 5.97 -5.27 17.84
CA VAL A 218 7.36 -5.01 17.41
C VAL A 218 7.98 -6.28 16.80
N ALA A 219 7.80 -7.44 17.44
CA ALA A 219 8.32 -8.71 16.93
C ALA A 219 7.59 -9.17 15.66
N ILE A 220 6.29 -8.86 15.55
CA ILE A 220 5.48 -9.11 14.35
C ILE A 220 6.03 -8.31 13.18
N ILE A 221 6.28 -7.01 13.39
CA ILE A 221 6.83 -6.13 12.36
C ILE A 221 8.25 -6.54 11.98
N ASP A 222 9.13 -6.83 12.95
CA ASP A 222 10.49 -7.29 12.63
C ASP A 222 10.50 -8.59 11.82
N SER A 223 9.63 -9.55 12.16
CA SER A 223 9.49 -10.80 11.39
C SER A 223 8.96 -10.52 9.99
N PHE A 224 7.91 -9.71 9.87
CA PHE A 224 7.29 -9.41 8.58
C PHE A 224 8.13 -8.52 7.69
N VAL A 225 8.88 -7.55 8.22
CA VAL A 225 9.81 -6.75 7.41
C VAL A 225 10.84 -7.67 6.76
N ASN A 226 11.39 -8.63 7.51
CA ASN A 226 12.34 -9.59 6.94
C ASN A 226 11.67 -10.50 5.90
N GLU A 227 10.45 -10.98 6.16
CA GLU A 227 9.71 -11.83 5.22
C GLU A 227 9.29 -11.08 3.95
N LEU A 228 8.78 -9.85 4.08
CA LEU A 228 8.40 -8.98 2.97
C LEU A 228 9.59 -8.66 2.07
N VAL A 229 10.73 -8.31 2.67
CA VAL A 229 11.97 -8.05 1.94
C VAL A 229 12.45 -9.32 1.23
N LEU A 230 12.36 -10.48 1.87
CA LEU A 230 12.75 -11.76 1.26
C LEU A 230 11.86 -12.07 0.05
N GLN A 231 10.54 -12.02 0.22
CA GLN A 231 9.59 -12.30 -0.86
C GLN A 231 9.73 -11.31 -2.02
N ALA A 232 9.99 -10.03 -1.74
CA ALA A 232 10.24 -9.03 -2.76
C ALA A 232 11.56 -9.29 -3.53
N LYS A 233 12.62 -9.73 -2.85
CA LYS A 233 13.88 -10.14 -3.48
C LYS A 233 13.70 -11.38 -4.36
N GLU A 234 13.02 -12.42 -3.87
CA GLU A 234 12.73 -13.64 -4.64
C GLU A 234 11.94 -13.33 -5.92
N LYS A 235 10.97 -12.41 -5.86
CA LYS A 235 10.21 -11.97 -7.06
C LYS A 235 11.08 -11.26 -8.10
N ASN A 236 12.18 -10.63 -7.69
CA ASN A 236 13.09 -9.93 -8.59
C ASN A 236 14.17 -10.86 -9.18
N GLU A 237 14.61 -11.88 -8.45
CA GLU A 237 15.61 -12.86 -8.93
C GLU A 237 15.10 -13.69 -10.13
N VAL A 238 13.80 -13.90 -10.27
CA VAL A 238 13.21 -14.64 -11.41
C VAL A 238 13.35 -13.88 -12.74
N ASN A 239 13.63 -12.58 -12.72
CA ASN A 239 13.81 -11.76 -13.93
C ASN A 239 15.28 -11.56 -14.35
N ASP A 240 16.25 -12.09 -13.61
CA ASP A 240 17.67 -11.87 -13.89
C ASP A 240 18.31 -13.05 -14.65
N GLU A 241 17.77 -13.38 -15.83
CA GLU A 241 18.42 -14.31 -16.78
C GLU A 241 19.74 -13.75 -17.38
N TYR A 242 20.19 -12.56 -16.94
CA TYR A 242 21.43 -11.92 -17.39
C TYR A 242 22.50 -11.75 -16.30
N ALA A 243 22.20 -12.05 -15.03
CA ALA A 243 23.21 -12.06 -13.95
C ALA A 243 24.37 -13.01 -14.22
N GLU A 244 24.14 -14.12 -14.93
CA GLU A 244 25.21 -15.09 -15.25
C GLU A 244 26.27 -14.54 -16.23
N VAL A 245 26.01 -13.41 -16.89
CA VAL A 245 26.95 -12.83 -17.87
C VAL A 245 27.96 -11.89 -17.22
N ASP A 246 27.65 -11.27 -16.09
CA ASP A 246 28.55 -10.33 -15.40
C ASP A 246 29.67 -11.05 -14.63
N ASP A 247 29.38 -12.25 -14.10
CA ASP A 247 30.38 -13.12 -13.47
C ASP A 247 31.40 -13.69 -14.48
N MET A 248 31.07 -13.77 -15.77
CA MET A 248 31.97 -14.26 -16.82
C MET A 248 33.09 -13.27 -17.20
N PHE A 249 32.98 -11.99 -16.84
CA PHE A 249 34.02 -10.98 -17.11
C PHE A 249 34.92 -10.67 -15.91
N SER A 250 34.67 -11.29 -14.75
CA SER A 250 35.49 -11.16 -13.53
C SER A 250 36.86 -11.87 -13.59
N PHE A 251 37.16 -12.60 -14.66
CA PHE A 251 38.44 -13.31 -14.85
C PHE A 251 39.54 -12.47 -15.52
N LEU A 252 39.32 -11.18 -15.76
CA LEU A 252 40.31 -10.27 -16.32
C LEU A 252 40.59 -9.08 -15.40
N ASP A 253 41.11 -9.38 -14.20
CA ASP A 253 42.00 -8.50 -13.43
C ASP A 253 43.14 -9.34 -12.81
#